data_AF-A0A946NRF6-F1
#
_entry.id   AF-A0A946NRF6-F1
#
_cell.length_a   1.000
_cell.length_b   1.000
_cell.length_c   1.000
_cell.angle_alpha   90.00
_cell.angle_beta   90.00
_cell.angle_gamma   90.00
#
_symmetry.space_group_name_H-M   'P 1'
#
loop_
_entity.id
_entity.type
_entity.pdbx_description
1 polymer ?
#
loop_
_entity_poly.entity_id
_entity_poly.type
_entity_poly.pdbx_seq_one_letter_code
_entity_poly.pdbx_strand_id
1 'polypeptide(L)' 'MATNIPPHNLTELIDAIEFLLKVPNPEEVTVEDLMGYVKGPDFPTG' A
#
# COMPACT_ATOMS: atom_id res chain seq x y z
N MET A 1 16.14 -16.88 -1.36
CA MET A 1 14.77 -16.95 -1.91
C MET A 1 14.71 -16.03 -3.13
N ALA A 2 13.99 -16.38 -4.18
CA ALA A 2 13.95 -15.57 -5.42
C ALA A 2 13.23 -14.21 -5.23
N THR A 3 12.35 -14.12 -4.23
CA THR A 3 11.71 -12.87 -3.77
C THR A 3 11.41 -12.96 -2.28
N ASN A 4 11.23 -11.81 -1.62
CA ASN A 4 10.89 -11.71 -0.21
C ASN A 4 10.03 -10.46 0.07
N ILE A 5 8.85 -10.40 -0.53
CA ILE A 5 7.89 -9.31 -0.29
C ILE A 5 7.12 -9.62 1.01
N PRO A 6 7.12 -8.71 2.01
CA PRO A 6 6.50 -8.98 3.31
C PRO A 6 4.96 -8.83 3.27
N PRO A 7 4.24 -9.47 4.21
CA PRO A 7 2.80 -9.27 4.37
C PRO A 7 2.48 -7.85 4.84
N HIS A 8 1.29 -7.35 4.52
CA HIS A 8 0.80 -6.01 4.86
C HIS A 8 -0.65 -6.08 5.33
N ASN A 9 -1.12 -5.04 6.02
CA ASN A 9 -2.47 -4.96 6.52
C ASN A 9 -3.49 -4.79 5.38
N LEU A 10 -4.56 -5.60 5.38
CA LEU A 10 -5.56 -5.57 4.31
C LEU A 10 -6.30 -4.22 4.23
N THR A 11 -6.61 -3.60 5.38
CA THR A 11 -7.34 -2.33 5.41
C THR A 11 -6.49 -1.22 4.79
N GLU A 12 -5.21 -1.16 5.15
CA GLU A 12 -4.26 -0.19 4.58
C GLU A 12 -4.14 -0.32 3.06
N LEU A 13 -4.10 -1.56 2.55
CA LEU A 13 -4.06 -1.82 1.11
C LEU A 13 -5.35 -1.40 0.42
N ILE A 14 -6.52 -1.67 1.02
CA ILE A 14 -7.81 -1.25 0.45
C ILE A 14 -7.89 0.28 0.39
N ASP A 15 -7.48 0.98 1.44
CA ASP A 15 -7.48 2.45 1.48
C ASP A 15 -6.56 3.04 0.39
N ALA A 16 -5.36 2.47 0.22
CA ALA A 16 -4.42 2.89 -0.83
C ALA A 16 -4.99 2.63 -2.25
N ILE A 17 -5.64 1.48 -2.46
CA ILE A 17 -6.27 1.15 -3.74
C ILE A 17 -7.46 2.08 -4.02
N GLU A 18 -8.29 2.36 -3.02
CA GLU A 18 -9.42 3.25 -3.17
C GLU A 18 -8.98 4.68 -3.49
N PHE A 19 -7.89 5.15 -2.86
CA PHE A 19 -7.25 6.42 -3.20
C PHE A 19 -6.83 6.44 -4.68
N LEU A 20 -6.10 5.42 -5.15
CA LEU A 20 -5.68 5.32 -6.56
C LEU A 20 -6.84 5.30 -7.54
N LEU A 21 -7.98 4.69 -7.18
CA LEU A 21 -9.17 4.67 -8.03
C LEU A 21 -9.89 6.02 -8.13
N LYS A 22 -9.73 6.90 -7.13
CA LYS A 22 -10.47 8.17 -7.01
C LYS A 22 -9.70 9.37 -7.55
N VAL A 23 -8.37 9.30 -7.62
CA VAL A 23 -7.56 10.41 -8.14
C VAL A 23 -7.69 10.50 -9.67
N PRO A 24 -7.68 11.72 -10.25
CA PRO A 24 -7.86 11.90 -11.69
C PRO A 24 -6.68 11.39 -12.54
N ASN A 25 -5.44 11.51 -12.03
CA ASN A 25 -4.20 11.09 -12.70
C ASN A 25 -3.43 10.08 -11.82
N PRO A 26 -3.92 8.83 -11.66
CA PRO A 26 -3.30 7.84 -10.78
C PRO A 26 -1.85 7.50 -11.13
N GLU A 27 -1.43 7.71 -12.38
CA GLU A 27 -0.06 7.54 -12.85
C GLU A 27 0.92 8.58 -12.32
N GLU A 28 0.43 9.73 -11.84
CA GLU A 28 1.25 10.78 -11.21
C GLU A 28 1.45 10.54 -9.70
N VAL A 29 0.72 9.57 -9.12
CA VAL A 29 0.83 9.23 -7.71
C VAL A 29 2.19 8.61 -7.40
N THR A 30 2.85 9.16 -6.39
CA THR A 30 4.18 8.74 -5.96
C THR A 30 4.12 7.68 -4.86
N VAL A 31 5.27 7.06 -4.57
CA VAL A 31 5.38 6.12 -3.44
C VAL A 31 5.15 6.86 -2.13
N GLU A 32 5.65 8.09 -2.00
CA GLU A 32 5.50 8.95 -0.83
C GLU A 32 4.01 9.22 -0.52
N ASP A 33 3.18 9.40 -1.54
CA ASP A 33 1.72 9.56 -1.37
C ASP A 33 1.08 8.29 -0.80
N LEU A 34 1.53 7.11 -1.27
CA LEU A 34 1.01 5.81 -0.84
C LEU A 34 1.49 5.40 0.56
N MET A 35 2.65 5.89 1.01
CA MET A 35 3.12 5.70 2.39
C MET A 35 2.19 6.37 3.43
N GLY A 36 1.34 7.30 2.98
CA GLY A 36 0.23 7.84 3.76
C GLY A 36 -0.83 6.81 4.14
N TYR A 37 -0.93 5.70 3.42
CA TYR A 37 -1.91 4.63 3.63
C TYR A 37 -1.26 3.34 4.12
N VAL A 38 -0.19 2.89 3.44
CA VAL A 38 0.55 1.67 3.80
C VAL A 38 1.65 2.03 4.78
N LYS A 39 1.44 1.71 6.07
CA LYS A 39 2.36 2.10 7.18
C LYS A 39 3.58 1.21 7.27
N GLY A 40 3.44 -0.02 6.79
CA GLY A 40 4.54 -0.95 6.66
C GLY A 40 4.06 -2.40 6.70
N PRO A 41 5.01 -3.33 6.83
CA PRO A 41 4.70 -4.74 6.97
C PRO A 41 3.84 -5.04 8.20
N ASP A 42 2.89 -5.94 8.03
CA ASP A 42 2.02 -6.47 9.09
C ASP A 42 2.14 -7.99 9.11
N PHE A 43 2.88 -8.51 10.09
CA PHE A 43 3.18 -9.93 10.20
C PHE A 43 2.11 -10.65 11.02
N PRO A 44 1.71 -11.88 10.66
CA PRO A 44 0.71 -12.66 11.41
C PRO A 44 1.18 -13.07 12.82
N THR A 45 2.44 -12.81 13.16
CA THR A 45 3.09 -13.16 14.43
C THR A 45 3.37 -11.94 15.31
N GLY A 46 2.69 -10.82 15.08
CA GLY A 46 2.89 -9.54 15.74
C GLY A 46 3.27 -9.62 17.22
#